data_AF-A0A1Z3LY91-F1
#
_entry.id   AF-A0A1Z3LY91-F1
#
_cell.length_a   1.000
_cell.length_b   1.000
_cell.length_c   1.000
_cell.angle_alpha   90.00
_cell.angle_beta   90.00
_cell.angle_gamma   90.00
#
_symmetry.space_group_name_H-M   'P 1'
#
loop_
_entity.id
_entity.type
_entity.pdbx_description
1 polymer ?
#
loop_
_entity_poly.entity_id
_entity_poly.type
_entity_poly.pdbx_seq_one_letter_code
_entity_poly.pdbx_strand_id
1 'polypeptide(L)'
;MQKTARNALRNAQAGQELAQASAAVITRRFEIMGEALADPLRADHAELSRMGVEKVEAMTASAGAAYTGALDLAERAGRLAAREGAEAADCLAKLARADTPFAFAAAQTDWALGAWSRAMSDGWSFYGAALKAQGRAMAPVHAKATANARRLKR
;
A
#
# COMPACT_ATOMS: atom_id res chain seq x y z
N MET A 1 -11.24 -9.03 10.13
CA MET A 1 -11.40 -9.61 8.77
C MET A 1 -12.19 -8.74 7.79
N GLN A 2 -13.47 -8.42 8.01
CA GLN A 2 -14.33 -7.73 7.02
C GLN A 2 -13.81 -6.36 6.52
N LYS A 3 -13.11 -5.58 7.36
CA LYS A 3 -12.49 -4.29 6.95
C LYS A 3 -11.32 -4.49 5.97
N THR A 4 -10.46 -5.47 6.23
CA THR A 4 -9.30 -5.82 5.39
C THR A 4 -9.74 -6.29 4.01
N ALA A 5 -10.71 -7.21 3.94
CA ALA A 5 -11.26 -7.69 2.67
C ALA A 5 -11.88 -6.56 1.84
N ARG A 6 -12.61 -5.64 2.49
CA ARG A 6 -13.15 -4.44 1.82
C ARG A 6 -12.05 -3.52 1.27
N ASN A 7 -10.95 -3.32 2.00
CA ASN A 7 -9.83 -2.54 1.49
C ASN A 7 -9.15 -3.21 0.30
N ALA A 8 -8.97 -4.53 0.33
CA ALA A 8 -8.43 -5.29 -0.80
C ALA A 8 -9.29 -5.15 -2.06
N LEU A 9 -10.62 -5.32 -1.92
CA LEU A 9 -11.56 -5.15 -3.03
C LEU A 9 -11.55 -3.73 -3.59
N ARG A 10 -11.52 -2.72 -2.73
CA ARG A 10 -11.42 -1.31 -3.16
C ARG A 10 -10.13 -1.02 -3.92
N ASN A 11 -9.00 -1.53 -3.44
CA ASN A 11 -7.73 -1.38 -4.14
C ASN A 11 -7.76 -2.08 -5.51
N ALA A 12 -8.35 -3.27 -5.59
CA ALA A 12 -8.50 -3.99 -6.85
C ALA A 12 -9.39 -3.22 -7.85
N GLN A 13 -10.52 -2.70 -7.40
CA GLN A 13 -11.41 -1.86 -8.21
C GLN A 13 -10.70 -0.60 -8.71
N ALA A 14 -10.02 0.13 -7.82
CA ALA A 14 -9.24 1.31 -8.19
C ALA A 14 -8.12 0.95 -9.19
N GLY A 15 -7.48 -0.20 -9.04
CA GLY A 15 -6.49 -0.70 -10.00
C GLY A 15 -7.08 -0.96 -11.39
N GLN A 16 -8.26 -1.57 -11.45
CA GLN A 16 -8.98 -1.80 -12.71
C GLN A 16 -9.37 -0.47 -13.40
N GLU A 17 -9.92 0.47 -12.63
CA GLU A 17 -10.27 1.81 -13.14
C GLU A 17 -9.03 2.57 -13.63
N LEU A 18 -7.92 2.50 -12.89
CA LEU A 18 -6.65 3.09 -13.30
C LEU A 18 -6.16 2.48 -14.62
N ALA A 19 -6.21 1.16 -14.78
CA ALA A 19 -5.78 0.49 -16.00
C ALA A 19 -6.62 0.95 -17.22
N GLN A 20 -7.95 1.00 -17.07
CA GLN A 20 -8.85 1.46 -18.12
C GLN A 20 -8.64 2.94 -18.47
N ALA A 21 -8.52 3.81 -17.45
CA ALA A 21 -8.26 5.23 -17.66
C ALA A 21 -6.90 5.46 -18.33
N SER A 22 -5.88 4.71 -17.92
CA SER A 22 -4.54 4.79 -18.50
C SER A 22 -4.55 4.38 -19.97
N ALA A 23 -5.25 3.29 -20.33
CA ALA A 23 -5.39 2.88 -21.72
C ALA A 23 -6.03 3.98 -22.58
N ALA A 24 -7.13 4.57 -22.12
CA ALA A 24 -7.80 5.67 -22.83
C ALA A 24 -6.88 6.91 -22.99
N VAL A 25 -6.15 7.28 -21.94
CA VAL A 25 -5.19 8.39 -21.97
C VAL A 25 -4.05 8.09 -22.96
N ILE A 26 -3.47 6.90 -22.91
CA ILE A 26 -2.35 6.52 -23.78
C ILE A 26 -2.79 6.56 -25.24
N THR A 27 -3.92 5.93 -25.59
CA THR A 27 -4.45 5.94 -26.96
C THR A 27 -4.64 7.35 -27.48
N ARG A 28 -5.36 8.22 -26.74
CA ARG A 28 -5.61 9.59 -27.21
C ARG A 28 -4.33 10.41 -27.31
N ARG A 29 -3.37 10.21 -26.39
CA ARG A 29 -2.09 10.93 -26.44
C ARG A 29 -1.21 10.49 -27.61
N PHE A 30 -1.28 9.22 -28.03
CA PHE A 30 -0.63 8.78 -29.25
C PHE A 30 -1.23 9.43 -30.50
N GLU A 31 -2.56 9.59 -30.56
CA GLU A 31 -3.21 10.32 -31.66
C GLU A 31 -2.77 11.79 -31.69
N ILE A 32 -2.81 12.50 -30.55
CA ILE A 32 -2.38 13.90 -30.44
C ILE A 32 -0.92 14.07 -30.88
N MET A 33 -0.04 13.15 -30.47
CA MET A 33 1.36 13.16 -30.93
C MET A 33 1.48 12.91 -32.44
N GLY A 34 0.66 12.02 -33.00
CA GLY A 34 0.60 11.78 -34.44
C GLY A 34 0.11 13.01 -35.23
N GLU A 35 -0.96 13.65 -34.76
CA GLU A 35 -1.50 14.92 -35.30
C GLU A 35 -0.42 16.01 -35.27
N ALA A 36 0.31 16.13 -34.15
CA ALA A 36 1.39 17.10 -33.99
C ALA A 36 2.62 16.84 -34.89
N LEU A 37 2.92 15.57 -35.20
CA LEU A 37 3.98 15.22 -36.14
C LEU A 37 3.57 15.51 -37.59
N ALA A 38 2.29 15.37 -37.92
CA ALA A 38 1.76 15.65 -39.25
C ALA A 38 1.64 17.15 -39.53
N ASP A 39 1.20 17.95 -38.55
CA ASP A 39 1.12 19.41 -38.63
C ASP A 39 1.62 20.07 -37.32
N PRO A 40 2.93 20.30 -37.21
CA PRO A 40 3.52 20.88 -36.00
C PRO A 40 3.03 22.30 -35.67
N LEU A 41 2.58 23.07 -36.67
CA LEU A 41 2.17 24.47 -36.48
C LEU A 41 0.76 24.58 -35.90
N ARG A 42 -0.05 23.51 -36.01
CA ARG A 42 -1.42 23.44 -35.48
C ARG A 42 -1.57 22.44 -34.32
N ALA A 43 -0.45 21.93 -33.81
CA ALA A 43 -0.44 20.96 -32.72
C ALA A 43 -1.02 21.53 -31.42
N ASP A 44 -1.62 20.67 -30.60
CA ASP A 44 -2.05 21.03 -29.23
C ASP A 44 -0.83 21.12 -28.30
N HIS A 45 -0.07 22.20 -28.43
CA HIS A 45 1.12 22.48 -27.60
C HIS A 45 0.78 22.59 -26.11
N ALA A 46 -0.44 23.01 -25.79
CA ALA A 46 -0.92 23.07 -24.41
C ALA A 46 -1.09 21.68 -23.81
N GLU A 47 -1.63 20.70 -24.56
CA GLU A 47 -1.65 19.32 -24.10
C GLU A 47 -0.27 18.70 -24.06
N LEU A 48 0.55 18.89 -25.09
CA LEU A 48 1.90 18.30 -25.18
C LEU A 48 2.79 18.72 -23.99
N SER A 49 2.74 20.00 -23.61
CA SER A 49 3.49 20.51 -22.45
C SER A 49 2.98 19.98 -21.11
N ARG A 50 1.67 19.72 -20.96
CA ARG A 50 1.07 19.18 -19.72
C ARG A 50 1.41 17.71 -19.46
N MET A 51 1.62 16.91 -20.51
CA MET A 51 1.72 15.45 -20.37
C MET A 51 2.85 14.97 -19.43
N GLY A 52 3.96 15.71 -19.38
CA GLY A 52 5.10 15.40 -18.52
C GLY A 52 4.90 15.86 -17.08
N VAL A 53 4.47 17.12 -16.91
CA VAL A 53 4.31 17.76 -15.59
C VAL A 53 3.30 17.00 -14.73
N GLU A 54 2.15 16.63 -15.30
CA GLU A 54 1.11 15.88 -14.58
C GLU A 54 1.60 14.52 -14.05
N LYS A 55 2.51 13.85 -14.76
CA LYS A 55 3.09 12.56 -14.32
C LYS A 55 4.01 12.78 -13.13
N VAL A 56 4.83 13.83 -13.16
CA VAL A 56 5.74 14.17 -12.06
C VAL A 56 4.94 14.55 -10.82
N GLU A 57 3.94 15.42 -10.94
CA GLU A 57 3.06 15.79 -9.82
C GLU A 57 2.40 14.58 -9.17
N ALA A 58 1.80 13.70 -9.98
CA ALA A 58 1.12 12.50 -9.49
C ALA A 58 2.10 11.55 -8.80
N MET A 59 3.29 11.37 -9.38
CA MET A 59 4.33 10.50 -8.84
C MET A 59 4.91 11.04 -7.54
N THR A 60 5.18 12.35 -7.44
CA THR A 60 5.68 12.98 -6.22
C THR A 60 4.65 12.88 -5.08
N ALA A 61 3.38 13.14 -5.37
CA ALA A 61 2.31 12.98 -4.38
C ALA A 61 2.16 11.50 -3.94
N SER A 62 2.24 10.56 -4.89
CA SER A 62 2.25 9.12 -4.63
C SER A 62 3.43 8.71 -3.75
N ALA A 63 4.64 9.21 -4.04
CA ALA A 63 5.85 8.93 -3.28
C ALA A 63 5.75 9.45 -1.85
N GLY A 64 5.22 10.66 -1.63
CA GLY A 64 4.98 11.19 -0.28
C GLY A 64 3.97 10.35 0.51
N ALA A 65 2.89 9.90 -0.13
CA ALA A 65 1.91 9.01 0.48
C ALA A 65 2.48 7.60 0.78
N ALA A 66 3.35 7.08 -0.10
CA ALA A 66 4.03 5.82 0.12
C ALA A 66 5.03 5.91 1.29
N TYR A 67 5.82 6.99 1.35
CA TYR A 67 6.79 7.22 2.41
C TYR A 67 6.13 7.32 3.79
N THR A 68 5.08 8.14 3.90
CA THR A 68 4.31 8.25 5.15
C THR A 68 3.68 6.92 5.55
N GLY A 69 3.13 6.18 4.59
CA GLY A 69 2.63 4.82 4.82
C GLY A 69 3.70 3.83 5.28
N ALA A 70 4.93 3.93 4.76
CA ALA A 70 6.04 3.09 5.15
C ALA A 70 6.51 3.39 6.59
N LEU A 71 6.57 4.66 6.99
CA LEU A 71 6.88 5.06 8.37
C LEU A 71 5.82 4.53 9.36
N ASP A 72 4.54 4.67 9.03
CA ASP A 72 3.45 4.12 9.86
C ASP A 72 3.57 2.59 10.04
N LEU A 73 3.96 1.87 8.98
CA LEU A 73 4.18 0.43 9.04
C LEU A 73 5.41 0.06 9.85
N ALA A 74 6.51 0.80 9.68
CA ALA A 74 7.74 0.59 10.45
C ALA A 74 7.51 0.82 11.95
N GLU A 75 6.77 1.86 12.33
CA GLU A 75 6.44 2.14 13.72
C GLU A 75 5.58 1.02 14.33
N ARG A 76 4.62 0.49 13.57
CA ARG A 76 3.82 -0.68 13.98
C ARG A 76 4.68 -1.92 14.15
N ALA A 77 5.55 -2.20 13.19
CA ALA A 77 6.47 -3.33 13.24
C ALA A 77 7.40 -3.24 14.47
N GLY A 78 7.91 -2.05 14.79
CA GLY A 78 8.70 -1.81 16.00
C GLY A 78 7.92 -2.09 17.28
N ARG A 79 6.67 -1.63 17.38
CA ARG A 79 5.79 -1.92 18.53
C ARG A 79 5.48 -3.41 18.68
N LEU A 80 5.30 -4.12 17.58
CA LEU A 80 5.09 -5.56 17.55
C LEU A 80 6.33 -6.30 18.05
N ALA A 81 7.50 -5.97 17.51
CA ALA A 81 8.77 -6.57 17.93
C ALA A 81 9.07 -6.33 19.41
N ALA A 82 8.83 -5.12 19.92
CA ALA A 82 9.03 -4.80 21.34
C ALA A 82 8.11 -5.63 22.25
N ARG A 83 6.84 -5.83 21.85
CA ARG A 83 5.90 -6.68 22.60
C ARG A 83 6.33 -8.14 22.60
N GLU A 84 6.65 -8.71 21.44
CA GLU A 84 7.09 -10.11 21.37
C GLU A 84 8.41 -10.35 22.12
N GLY A 85 9.31 -9.36 22.14
CA GLY A 85 10.51 -9.40 22.97
C GLY A 85 10.20 -9.48 24.47
N ALA A 86 9.22 -8.71 24.94
CA ALA A 86 8.79 -8.76 26.34
C ALA A 86 8.15 -10.12 26.70
N GLU A 87 7.32 -10.66 25.82
CA GLU A 87 6.67 -11.98 26.00
C GLU A 87 7.70 -13.12 26.00
N ALA A 88 8.71 -13.05 25.14
CA ALA A 88 9.82 -14.00 25.13
C ALA A 88 10.66 -13.90 26.42
N ALA A 89 10.94 -12.69 26.90
CA ALA A 89 11.67 -12.49 28.16
C ALA A 89 10.90 -13.03 29.37
N ASP A 90 9.58 -12.84 29.41
CA ASP A 90 8.71 -13.41 30.46
C ASP A 90 8.72 -14.95 30.43
N CYS A 91 8.62 -15.55 29.24
CA CYS A 91 8.75 -17.01 29.09
C CYS A 91 10.11 -17.50 29.59
N LEU A 92 11.21 -16.87 29.19
CA LEU A 92 12.55 -17.23 29.67
C LEU A 92 12.67 -17.13 31.20
N ALA A 93 12.08 -16.11 31.81
CA ALA A 93 12.08 -15.96 33.26
C ALA A 93 11.27 -17.06 33.96
N LYS A 94 10.12 -17.48 33.39
CA LYS A 94 9.33 -18.62 33.87
C LYS A 94 10.11 -19.94 33.76
N LEU A 95 10.78 -20.16 32.63
CA LEU A 95 11.60 -21.36 32.40
C LEU A 95 12.78 -21.43 33.38
N ALA A 96 13.44 -20.30 33.66
CA ALA A 96 14.56 -20.23 34.60
C ALA A 96 14.17 -20.53 36.06
N ARG A 97 12.88 -20.37 36.40
CA ARG A 97 12.32 -20.65 37.75
C ARG A 97 11.60 -22.00 37.81
N ALA A 98 11.60 -22.79 36.74
CA ALA A 98 10.86 -24.04 36.69
C ALA A 98 11.61 -25.15 37.42
N ASP A 99 11.10 -25.54 38.59
CA ASP A 99 11.71 -26.60 39.41
C ASP A 99 11.29 -28.03 38.98
N THR A 100 10.42 -28.14 37.97
CA THR A 100 9.95 -29.44 37.45
C THR A 100 9.88 -29.45 35.93
N PRO A 101 10.05 -30.61 35.28
CA PRO A 101 9.83 -30.75 33.84
C PRO A 101 8.42 -30.36 33.39
N PHE A 102 7.42 -30.58 34.24
CA PHE A 102 6.04 -30.18 33.96
C PHE A 102 5.88 -28.66 33.94
N ALA A 103 6.44 -27.94 34.93
CA ALA A 103 6.40 -26.47 34.96
C ALA A 103 7.13 -25.86 33.76
N PHE A 104 8.26 -26.47 33.36
CA PHE A 104 9.01 -26.08 32.17
C PHE A 104 8.15 -26.24 30.89
N ALA A 105 7.57 -27.43 30.69
CA ALA A 105 6.72 -27.70 29.53
C ALA A 105 5.48 -26.78 29.50
N ALA A 106 4.85 -26.53 30.64
CA ALA A 106 3.70 -25.63 30.74
C ALA A 106 4.05 -24.19 30.32
N ALA A 107 5.18 -23.64 30.79
CA ALA A 107 5.62 -22.31 30.40
C ALA A 107 5.93 -22.20 28.90
N GLN A 108 6.58 -23.22 28.33
CA GLN A 108 6.86 -23.27 26.90
C GLN A 108 5.59 -23.36 26.06
N THR A 109 4.62 -24.20 26.45
CA THR A 109 3.34 -24.35 25.74
C THR A 109 2.49 -23.09 25.82
N ASP A 110 2.41 -22.44 26.99
CA ASP A 110 1.70 -21.18 27.19
C ASP A 110 2.22 -20.10 26.24
N TRP A 111 3.55 -19.90 26.24
CA TRP A 111 4.18 -18.94 25.33
C TRP A 111 3.94 -19.29 23.86
N ALA A 112 4.06 -20.57 23.46
CA ALA A 112 3.89 -20.98 22.08
C ALA A 112 2.46 -20.73 21.56
N LEU A 113 1.44 -21.07 22.36
CA LEU A 113 0.04 -20.82 22.01
C LEU A 113 -0.26 -19.32 21.97
N GLY A 114 0.28 -18.57 22.93
CA GLY A 114 0.18 -17.11 22.97
C GLY A 114 0.80 -16.45 21.74
N ALA A 115 2.04 -16.82 21.42
CA ALA A 115 2.78 -16.32 20.26
C ALA A 115 2.04 -16.62 18.95
N TRP A 116 1.48 -17.82 18.79
CA TRP A 116 0.70 -18.16 17.60
C TRP A 116 -0.56 -17.30 17.45
N SER A 117 -1.32 -17.11 18.54
CA SER A 117 -2.53 -16.28 18.54
C SER A 117 -2.23 -14.82 18.24
N ARG A 118 -1.19 -14.25 18.86
CA ARG A 118 -0.73 -12.88 18.60
C ARG A 118 -0.25 -12.72 17.18
N ALA A 119 0.60 -13.63 16.68
CA ALA A 119 1.09 -13.59 15.30
C ALA A 119 -0.05 -13.57 14.27
N MET A 120 -1.12 -14.35 14.46
CA MET A 120 -2.28 -14.31 13.58
C MET A 120 -3.03 -12.97 13.64
N SER A 121 -3.32 -12.48 14.85
CA SER A 121 -4.03 -11.21 15.05
C SER A 121 -3.25 -10.02 14.48
N ASP A 122 -1.96 -9.97 14.81
CA ASP A 122 -1.05 -8.91 14.43
C ASP A 122 -0.72 -8.93 12.95
N GLY A 123 -0.50 -10.12 12.37
CA GLY A 123 -0.33 -10.29 10.94
C GLY A 123 -1.53 -9.75 10.16
N TRP A 124 -2.76 -10.03 10.62
CA TRP A 124 -3.96 -9.52 9.97
C TRP A 124 -4.12 -8.00 10.10
N SER A 125 -3.80 -7.45 11.27
CA SER A 125 -3.80 -6.02 11.54
C SER A 125 -2.78 -5.28 10.67
N PHE A 126 -1.56 -5.82 10.60
CA PHE A 126 -0.46 -5.30 9.78
C PHE A 126 -0.82 -5.33 8.30
N TYR A 127 -1.33 -6.46 7.80
CA TYR A 127 -1.78 -6.59 6.42
C TYR A 127 -2.90 -5.58 6.07
N GLY A 128 -3.86 -5.38 6.97
CA GLY A 128 -4.89 -4.34 6.79
C GLY A 128 -4.33 -2.92 6.73
N ALA A 129 -3.30 -2.62 7.51
CA ALA A 129 -2.61 -1.34 7.46
C ALA A 129 -1.81 -1.19 6.15
N ALA A 130 -1.15 -2.25 5.68
CA ALA A 130 -0.38 -2.26 4.45
C ALA A 130 -1.28 -2.01 3.22
N LEU A 131 -2.44 -2.68 3.14
CA LEU A 131 -3.42 -2.43 2.08
C LEU A 131 -3.92 -0.98 2.08
N LYS A 132 -4.14 -0.40 3.26
CA LYS A 132 -4.56 1.01 3.37
C LYS A 132 -3.45 1.96 2.91
N ALA A 133 -2.20 1.68 3.28
CA ALA A 133 -1.04 2.46 2.83
C ALA A 133 -0.87 2.37 1.30
N GLN A 134 -0.98 1.17 0.73
CA GLN A 134 -0.95 0.96 -0.72
C GLN A 134 -2.05 1.76 -1.44
N GLY A 135 -3.30 1.69 -0.95
CA GLY A 135 -4.41 2.43 -1.55
C GLY A 135 -4.18 3.94 -1.53
N ARG A 136 -3.63 4.48 -0.44
CA ARG A 136 -3.26 5.91 -0.33
C ARG A 136 -2.13 6.29 -1.28
N ALA A 137 -1.12 5.43 -1.41
CA ALA A 137 -0.01 5.65 -2.34
C ALA A 137 -0.49 5.71 -3.80
N MET A 138 -1.44 4.85 -4.18
CA MET A 138 -1.95 4.80 -5.56
C MET A 138 -3.01 5.86 -5.87
N ALA A 139 -3.64 6.46 -4.86
CA ALA A 139 -4.74 7.40 -5.05
C ALA A 139 -4.39 8.62 -5.94
N PRO A 140 -3.22 9.28 -5.82
CA PRO A 140 -2.87 10.42 -6.68
C PRO A 140 -2.75 10.02 -8.17
N VAL A 141 -2.17 8.86 -8.44
CA VAL A 141 -2.01 8.35 -9.82
C VAL A 141 -3.36 7.97 -10.41
N HIS A 142 -4.20 7.27 -9.66
CA HIS A 142 -5.58 6.95 -10.08
C HIS A 142 -6.41 8.22 -10.35
N ALA A 143 -6.36 9.20 -9.44
CA ALA A 143 -7.10 10.44 -9.59
C ALA A 143 -6.67 11.23 -10.84
N LYS A 144 -5.36 11.34 -11.09
CA LYS A 144 -4.84 12.03 -12.29
C LYS A 144 -5.15 11.27 -13.57
N ALA A 145 -4.98 9.94 -13.60
CA ALA A 145 -5.31 9.14 -14.78
C ALA A 145 -6.80 9.24 -15.15
N THR A 146 -7.70 9.14 -14.16
CA THR A 146 -9.15 9.25 -14.39
C THR A 146 -9.58 10.66 -14.79
N ALA A 147 -8.98 11.70 -14.19
CA ALA A 147 -9.22 13.10 -14.60
C ALA A 147 -8.75 13.34 -16.05
N ASN A 148 -7.56 12.85 -16.42
CA ASN A 148 -7.03 12.96 -17.77
C ASN A 148 -7.90 12.22 -18.78
N ALA A 149 -8.34 11.00 -18.46
CA ALA A 149 -9.24 10.24 -19.31
C ALA A 149 -10.57 10.98 -19.57
N ARG A 150 -11.13 11.66 -18.56
CA ARG A 150 -12.34 12.48 -18.73
C ARG A 150 -12.09 13.73 -19.57
N ARG A 151 -10.95 14.38 -19.40
CA ARG A 151 -10.57 15.59 -20.12
C ARG A 151 -10.29 15.31 -21.59
N LEU A 152 -9.60 14.22 -21.89
CA LEU A 152 -9.21 13.81 -23.24
C LEU A 152 -10.36 13.20 -24.07
N LYS A 153 -11.50 12.89 -23.43
CA LYS A 153 -12.74 12.50 -24.12
C LYS A 153 -13.53 13.70 -24.65
N ARG A 154 -13.23 14.91 -24.18
CA ARG A 154 -13.81 16.17 -24.66
C ARG A 154 -12.97 16.70 -25.79
#